data_AF-A0A7Y2PGE8-F1
#
_entry.id   AF-A0A7Y2PGE8-F1
#
_cell.length_a   1.000
_cell.length_b   1.000
_cell.length_c   1.000
_cell.angle_alpha   90.00
_cell.angle_beta   90.00
_cell.angle_gamma   90.00
#
_symmetry.space_group_name_H-M   'P 1'
#
loop_
_entity.id
_entity.type
_entity.pdbx_description
1 polymer ?
#
loop_
_entity_poly.entity_id
_entity_poly.type
_entity_poly.pdbx_seq_one_letter_code
_entity_poly.pdbx_strand_id
1 'polypeptide(L)'
;MPTLRTFFATVLLGLSLSVGMLQAAEPPSAEAVQQSLDKIADRKLPEADQKALQTVLQQTLSLLANKADYEQRLNDVKELLANAPRQTTENQRELARLKATKPLPVAQRYSGLSVPQLEQMLADRTTQQGELQKALASANSQSIAAQTRPERAQAEISNSQTRIQEISNILKLGRDNGKLLNADQRNQLNAESASLTALIALRRQELAGNSQLQDLSGSQHDLLLEKTTRQDQEIQELQTLINQKRLAYSQQTVTEQSIEAQKSGSSSLLATESAINLKLSDYLLRSTDRLNEVTQQNLETKQLLDSVTQSDQALDEQISVLKGS
;
A
#
# COMPACT_ATOMS: atom_id res chain seq x y z
N MET A 1 -24.51 35.69 -45.77
CA MET A 1 -24.60 34.36 -45.11
C MET A 1 -23.74 34.17 -43.85
N PRO A 2 -23.52 35.16 -42.93
CA PRO A 2 -22.86 34.88 -41.64
C PRO A 2 -23.83 34.83 -40.44
N THR A 3 -25.06 35.32 -40.58
CA THR A 3 -26.03 35.46 -39.48
C THR A 3 -26.82 34.21 -39.15
N LEU A 4 -26.92 33.25 -40.08
CA LEU A 4 -27.67 32.00 -39.88
C LEU A 4 -26.85 30.96 -39.10
N ARG A 5 -25.52 31.00 -39.20
CA ARG A 5 -24.60 30.08 -38.50
C ARG A 5 -24.43 30.42 -37.02
N THR A 6 -24.44 31.71 -36.67
CA THR A 6 -24.39 32.17 -35.28
C THR A 6 -25.67 31.85 -34.52
N PHE A 7 -26.83 31.92 -35.18
CA PHE A 7 -28.11 31.53 -34.57
C PHE A 7 -28.18 30.04 -34.22
N PHE A 8 -27.66 29.15 -35.09
CA PHE A 8 -27.59 27.71 -34.78
C PHE A 8 -26.62 27.39 -33.64
N ALA A 9 -25.50 28.10 -33.52
CA ALA A 9 -24.55 27.90 -32.42
C ALA A 9 -25.12 28.35 -31.06
N THR A 10 -25.89 29.45 -31.02
CA THR A 10 -26.55 29.91 -29.78
C THR A 10 -27.76 29.04 -29.38
N VAL A 11 -28.46 28.44 -30.33
CA VAL A 11 -29.56 27.50 -30.04
C VAL A 11 -29.02 26.16 -29.53
N LEU A 12 -27.87 25.69 -30.03
CA LEU A 12 -27.23 24.46 -29.54
C LEU A 12 -26.57 24.63 -28.16
N LEU A 13 -26.07 25.82 -27.83
CA LEU A 13 -25.57 26.16 -26.48
C LEU A 13 -26.69 26.47 -25.48
N GLY A 14 -27.87 26.90 -25.95
CA GLY A 14 -29.05 27.12 -25.11
C GLY A 14 -29.78 25.83 -24.71
N LEU A 15 -29.73 24.78 -25.55
CA LEU A 15 -30.41 23.51 -25.28
C LEU A 15 -29.64 22.55 -24.36
N SER A 16 -28.35 22.78 -24.11
CA SER A 16 -27.54 21.95 -23.19
C SER A 16 -27.61 22.40 -21.73
N LEU A 17 -28.16 23.59 -21.46
CA LEU A 17 -28.31 24.17 -20.11
C LEU A 17 -29.69 23.93 -19.49
N SER A 18 -30.62 23.30 -20.21
CA SER A 18 -31.97 22.94 -19.74
C SER A 18 -32.12 21.44 -19.49
N VAL A 19 -31.05 20.74 -19.10
CA VAL A 19 -31.23 19.52 -18.31
C VAL A 19 -31.55 20.01 -16.91
N GLY A 20 -32.85 20.21 -16.65
CA GLY A 20 -33.31 20.44 -15.29
C GLY A 20 -32.68 19.38 -14.39
N MET A 21 -32.04 19.81 -13.30
CA MET A 21 -31.75 18.90 -12.22
C MET A 21 -33.10 18.33 -11.80
N LEU A 22 -33.42 17.12 -12.27
CA LEU A 22 -34.41 16.28 -11.63
C LEU A 22 -33.86 16.09 -10.22
N GLN A 23 -34.34 16.90 -9.27
CA GLN A 23 -34.11 16.63 -7.87
C GLN A 23 -34.78 15.29 -7.61
N ALA A 24 -33.96 14.23 -7.56
CA ALA A 24 -34.37 12.97 -6.97
C ALA A 24 -34.90 13.29 -5.57
N ALA A 25 -36.02 12.67 -5.21
CA ALA A 25 -36.56 12.82 -3.86
C ALA A 25 -35.46 12.46 -2.86
N GLU A 26 -35.32 13.27 -1.82
CA GLU A 26 -34.29 13.09 -0.81
C GLU A 26 -34.41 11.68 -0.19
N PRO A 27 -33.30 10.91 -0.11
CA PRO A 27 -33.36 9.57 0.44
C PRO A 27 -33.81 9.61 1.91
N PRO A 28 -34.44 8.53 2.42
CA PRO A 28 -34.83 8.49 3.84
C PRO A 28 -33.60 8.55 4.75
N SER A 29 -33.75 9.14 5.94
CA SER A 29 -32.70 9.09 6.98
C SER A 29 -32.55 7.67 7.53
N ALA A 30 -31.32 7.27 7.88
CA ALA A 30 -31.04 5.95 8.44
C ALA A 30 -31.83 5.69 9.74
N GLU A 31 -32.00 6.72 10.57
CA GLU A 31 -32.78 6.64 11.82
C GLU A 31 -34.25 6.32 11.54
N ALA A 32 -34.87 6.97 10.55
CA ALA A 32 -36.25 6.69 10.16
C ALA A 32 -36.42 5.26 9.63
N VAL A 33 -35.46 4.77 8.85
CA VAL A 33 -35.48 3.38 8.34
C VAL A 33 -35.28 2.39 9.49
N GLN A 34 -34.37 2.65 10.42
CA GLN A 34 -34.16 1.81 11.60
C GLN A 34 -35.41 1.75 12.48
N GLN A 35 -36.06 2.89 12.75
CA GLN A 35 -37.31 2.92 13.49
C GLN A 35 -38.43 2.12 12.81
N SER A 36 -38.47 2.13 11.47
CA SER A 36 -39.43 1.34 10.70
C SER A 36 -39.15 -0.17 10.77
N LEU A 37 -37.87 -0.55 10.89
CA LEU A 37 -37.42 -1.93 11.08
C LEU A 37 -37.75 -2.42 12.50
N ASP A 38 -37.53 -1.59 13.52
CA ASP A 38 -37.83 -1.92 14.92
C ASP A 38 -39.34 -2.09 15.15
N LYS A 39 -40.16 -1.28 14.47
CA LYS A 39 -41.63 -1.31 14.54
C LYS A 39 -42.27 -2.22 13.49
N ILE A 40 -41.51 -3.11 12.87
CA ILE A 40 -42.04 -3.94 11.77
C ILE A 40 -43.18 -4.87 12.22
N ALA A 41 -43.12 -5.35 13.47
CA ALA A 41 -44.17 -6.19 14.07
C ALA A 41 -45.51 -5.45 14.22
N ASP A 42 -45.47 -4.13 14.43
CA ASP A 42 -46.65 -3.28 14.58
C ASP A 42 -47.45 -3.16 13.27
N ARG A 43 -46.84 -3.50 12.13
CA ARG A 43 -47.50 -3.44 10.81
C ARG A 43 -48.48 -4.58 10.57
N LYS A 44 -48.54 -5.60 11.45
CA LYS A 44 -49.51 -6.72 11.42
C LYS A 44 -49.62 -7.39 10.03
N LEU A 45 -48.48 -7.54 9.36
CA LEU A 45 -48.41 -8.18 8.05
C LEU A 45 -48.36 -9.71 8.20
N PRO A 46 -48.78 -10.48 7.17
CA PRO A 46 -48.47 -11.90 7.10
C PRO A 46 -46.95 -12.14 7.21
N GLU A 47 -46.54 -13.28 7.78
CA GLU A 47 -45.13 -13.58 8.06
C GLU A 47 -44.22 -13.45 6.82
N ALA A 48 -44.71 -13.91 5.66
CA ALA A 48 -43.99 -13.80 4.39
C ALA A 48 -43.75 -12.34 3.96
N ASP A 49 -44.77 -11.48 4.11
CA ASP A 49 -44.68 -10.06 3.74
C ASP A 49 -43.84 -9.27 4.75
N GLN A 50 -43.92 -9.64 6.03
CA GLN A 50 -43.07 -9.07 7.08
C GLN A 50 -41.59 -9.35 6.82
N LYS A 51 -41.24 -10.58 6.44
CA LYS A 51 -39.86 -10.95 6.10
C LYS A 51 -39.37 -10.25 4.83
N ALA A 52 -40.23 -10.13 3.82
CA ALA A 52 -39.92 -9.38 2.60
C ALA A 52 -39.65 -7.89 2.91
N LEU A 53 -40.50 -7.27 3.74
CA LEU A 53 -40.31 -5.88 4.18
C LEU A 53 -39.03 -5.71 5.02
N GLN A 54 -38.74 -6.65 5.92
CA GLN A 54 -37.51 -6.63 6.72
C GLN A 54 -36.27 -6.59 5.81
N THR A 55 -36.28 -7.38 4.73
CA THR A 55 -35.19 -7.44 3.76
C THR A 55 -35.02 -6.10 3.04
N VAL A 56 -36.12 -5.48 2.60
CA VAL A 56 -36.12 -4.16 1.95
C VAL A 56 -35.53 -3.09 2.87
N LEU A 57 -35.94 -3.06 4.14
CA LEU A 57 -35.47 -2.07 5.11
C LEU A 57 -33.98 -2.27 5.45
N GLN A 58 -33.54 -3.52 5.63
CA GLN A 58 -32.12 -3.83 5.86
C GLN A 58 -31.25 -3.47 4.65
N GLN A 59 -31.71 -3.76 3.43
CA GLN A 59 -31.03 -3.35 2.21
C GLN A 59 -30.97 -1.83 2.09
N THR A 60 -32.05 -1.13 2.44
CA THR A 60 -32.08 0.34 2.47
C THR A 60 -31.03 0.91 3.42
N LEU A 61 -30.91 0.36 4.64
CA LEU A 61 -29.87 0.76 5.59
C LEU A 61 -28.45 0.54 5.05
N SER A 62 -28.22 -0.61 4.40
CA SER A 62 -26.93 -0.91 3.76
C SER A 62 -26.58 0.11 2.66
N LEU A 63 -27.55 0.48 1.82
CA LEU A 63 -27.36 1.49 0.77
C LEU A 63 -27.04 2.87 1.35
N LEU A 64 -27.71 3.26 2.44
CA LEU A 64 -27.43 4.52 3.15
C LEU A 64 -26.06 4.51 3.82
N ALA A 65 -25.64 3.37 4.40
CA ALA A 65 -24.30 3.21 4.95
C ALA A 65 -23.23 3.31 3.85
N ASN A 66 -23.44 2.67 2.70
CA ASN A 66 -22.54 2.77 1.55
C ASN A 66 -22.43 4.21 1.04
N LYS A 67 -23.55 4.95 0.99
CA LYS A 67 -23.54 6.37 0.63
C LYS A 67 -22.60 7.16 1.55
N ALA A 68 -22.74 6.98 2.87
CA ALA A 68 -21.91 7.67 3.85
C ALA A 68 -20.41 7.29 3.73
N ASP A 69 -20.10 6.00 3.52
CA ASP A 69 -18.73 5.53 3.26
C ASP A 69 -18.14 6.17 2.00
N TYR A 70 -18.90 6.24 0.89
CA TYR A 70 -18.43 6.89 -0.34
C TYR A 70 -18.20 8.39 -0.16
N GLU A 71 -19.07 9.08 0.59
CA GLU A 71 -18.91 10.50 0.91
C GLU A 71 -17.67 10.76 1.79
N GLN A 72 -17.40 9.89 2.76
CA GLN A 72 -16.19 9.94 3.57
C GLN A 72 -14.95 9.73 2.70
N ARG A 73 -14.90 8.65 1.92
CA ARG A 73 -13.78 8.36 1.01
C ARG A 73 -13.54 9.47 0.00
N LEU A 74 -14.59 10.14 -0.46
CA LEU A 74 -14.46 11.30 -1.34
C LEU A 74 -13.70 12.44 -0.64
N ASN A 75 -13.95 12.67 0.65
CA ASN A 75 -13.21 13.67 1.43
C ASN A 75 -11.76 13.24 1.63
N ASP A 76 -11.52 11.97 1.97
CA ASP A 76 -10.17 11.42 2.13
C ASP A 76 -9.35 11.55 0.84
N VAL A 77 -9.95 11.24 -0.32
CA VAL A 77 -9.31 11.40 -1.63
C VAL A 77 -9.03 12.86 -1.93
N LYS A 78 -9.94 13.79 -1.61
CA LYS A 78 -9.67 15.23 -1.80
C LYS A 78 -8.50 15.71 -0.96
N GLU A 79 -8.42 15.28 0.29
CA GLU A 79 -7.30 15.63 1.18
C GLU A 79 -5.98 15.02 0.66
N LEU A 80 -6.01 13.76 0.24
CA LEU A 80 -4.85 13.11 -0.37
C LEU A 80 -4.37 13.88 -1.62
N LEU A 81 -5.28 14.25 -2.52
CA LEU A 81 -4.96 15.00 -3.73
C LEU A 81 -4.43 16.41 -3.44
N ALA A 82 -4.93 17.07 -2.39
CA ALA A 82 -4.42 18.37 -1.96
C ALA A 82 -2.96 18.27 -1.47
N ASN A 83 -2.61 17.18 -0.80
CA ASN A 83 -1.28 16.95 -0.24
C ASN A 83 -0.29 16.32 -1.23
N ALA A 84 -0.79 15.61 -2.26
CA ALA A 84 0.02 14.84 -3.19
C ALA A 84 1.14 15.67 -3.85
N PRO A 85 0.92 16.88 -4.41
CA PRO A 85 1.99 17.64 -5.06
C PRO A 85 3.15 18.00 -4.11
N ARG A 86 2.84 18.32 -2.85
CA ARG A 86 3.84 18.63 -1.84
C ARG A 86 4.67 17.39 -1.53
N GLN A 87 4.01 16.26 -1.26
CA GLN A 87 4.67 14.99 -0.97
C GLN A 87 5.53 14.52 -2.14
N THR A 88 5.04 14.64 -3.38
CA THR A 88 5.81 14.33 -4.59
C THR A 88 7.10 15.15 -4.66
N THR A 89 7.01 16.47 -4.41
CA THR A 89 8.17 17.36 -4.42
C THR A 89 9.16 17.02 -3.30
N GLU A 90 8.66 16.72 -2.09
CA GLU A 90 9.47 16.30 -0.95
C GLU A 90 10.21 14.99 -1.25
N ASN A 91 9.52 14.00 -1.83
CA ASN A 91 10.11 12.72 -2.21
C ASN A 91 11.22 12.90 -3.25
N GLN A 92 10.95 13.68 -4.31
CA GLN A 92 11.93 13.96 -5.36
C GLN A 92 13.14 14.72 -4.83
N ARG A 93 12.94 15.69 -3.93
CA ARG A 93 14.05 16.43 -3.30
C ARG A 93 14.92 15.51 -2.45
N GLU A 94 14.31 14.66 -1.63
CA GLU A 94 15.05 13.72 -0.81
C GLU A 94 15.79 12.69 -1.69
N LEU A 95 15.14 12.15 -2.72
CA LEU A 95 15.78 11.27 -3.69
C LEU A 95 17.00 11.92 -4.35
N ALA A 96 16.87 13.16 -4.81
CA ALA A 96 17.97 13.92 -5.41
C ALA A 96 19.12 14.11 -4.40
N ARG A 97 18.80 14.39 -3.13
CA ARG A 97 19.79 14.52 -2.05
C ARG A 97 20.51 13.21 -1.78
N LEU A 98 19.79 12.07 -1.74
CA LEU A 98 20.36 10.75 -1.53
C LEU A 98 21.30 10.38 -2.70
N LYS A 99 20.90 10.65 -3.94
CA LYS A 99 21.73 10.41 -5.13
C LYS A 99 22.96 11.31 -5.23
N ALA A 100 22.85 12.57 -4.80
CA ALA A 100 23.96 13.51 -4.80
C ALA A 100 25.00 13.24 -3.69
N THR A 101 24.57 12.61 -2.60
CA THR A 101 25.45 12.28 -1.48
C THR A 101 26.00 10.87 -1.68
N LYS A 102 27.32 10.68 -1.68
CA LYS A 102 27.88 9.33 -1.51
C LYS A 102 28.05 9.05 -0.01
N PRO A 103 27.50 7.95 0.54
CA PRO A 103 27.77 7.57 1.92
C PRO A 103 29.29 7.43 2.11
N LEU A 104 29.82 7.95 3.22
CA LEU A 104 31.18 7.59 3.64
C LEU A 104 31.22 6.07 3.86
N PRO A 105 32.30 5.39 3.45
CA PRO A 105 32.43 3.95 3.66
C PRO A 105 32.19 3.58 5.12
N VAL A 106 31.41 2.53 5.38
CA VAL A 106 31.07 2.05 6.73
C VAL A 106 32.34 1.79 7.55
N ALA A 107 33.38 1.24 6.92
CA ALA A 107 34.68 1.00 7.55
C ALA A 107 35.32 2.28 8.12
N GLN A 108 35.13 3.43 7.47
CA GLN A 108 35.62 4.72 7.95
C GLN A 108 34.69 5.30 9.03
N ARG A 109 33.37 5.24 8.81
CA ARG A 109 32.36 5.80 9.73
C ARG A 109 32.34 5.11 11.09
N TYR A 110 32.53 3.79 11.13
CA TYR A 110 32.37 2.98 12.33
C TYR A 110 33.66 2.27 12.76
N SER A 111 34.82 2.77 12.33
CA SER A 111 36.14 2.22 12.67
C SER A 111 36.35 2.07 14.18
N GLY A 112 35.84 3.02 14.98
CA GLY A 112 35.94 3.03 16.43
C GLY A 112 34.96 2.12 17.18
N LEU A 113 33.98 1.51 16.51
CA LEU A 113 33.01 0.64 17.17
C LEU A 113 33.56 -0.77 17.42
N SER A 114 33.09 -1.39 18.50
CA SER A 114 33.40 -2.79 18.82
C SER A 114 32.53 -3.76 18.01
N VAL A 115 32.97 -5.02 17.91
CA VAL A 115 32.23 -6.07 17.19
C VAL A 115 30.78 -6.21 17.70
N PRO A 116 30.50 -6.30 19.02
CA PRO A 116 29.13 -6.37 19.51
C PRO A 116 28.26 -5.15 19.16
N GLN A 117 28.85 -3.94 19.13
CA GLN A 117 28.12 -2.73 18.74
C GLN A 117 27.77 -2.74 17.26
N LEU A 118 28.68 -3.23 16.41
CA LEU A 118 28.44 -3.39 14.98
C LEU A 118 27.39 -4.46 14.70
N GLU A 119 27.37 -5.56 15.45
CA GLU A 119 26.35 -6.62 15.35
C GLU A 119 24.96 -6.11 15.72
N GLN A 120 24.84 -5.32 16.79
CA GLN A 120 23.58 -4.68 17.14
C GLN A 120 23.12 -3.73 16.02
N MET A 121 24.03 -2.92 15.48
CA MET A 121 23.70 -2.04 14.36
C MET A 121 23.27 -2.81 13.11
N LEU A 122 23.92 -3.92 12.81
CA LEU A 122 23.55 -4.81 11.71
C LEU A 122 22.13 -5.36 11.90
N ALA A 123 21.78 -5.80 13.11
CA ALA A 123 20.42 -6.25 13.44
C ALA A 123 19.40 -5.13 13.22
N ASP A 124 19.66 -3.92 13.76
CA ASP A 124 18.77 -2.76 13.60
C ASP A 124 18.59 -2.39 12.11
N ARG A 125 19.68 -2.38 11.33
CA ARG A 125 19.65 -2.08 9.90
C ARG A 125 18.87 -3.14 9.11
N THR A 126 19.00 -4.41 9.48
CA THR A 126 18.25 -5.52 8.87
C THR A 126 16.75 -5.40 9.15
N THR A 127 16.36 -5.01 10.37
CA THR A 127 14.94 -4.74 10.68
C THR A 127 14.40 -3.57 9.85
N GLN A 128 15.15 -2.47 9.75
CA GLN A 128 14.78 -1.32 8.92
C GLN A 128 14.65 -1.70 7.43
N GLN A 129 15.50 -2.59 6.94
CA GLN A 129 15.43 -3.09 5.57
C GLN A 129 14.09 -3.80 5.30
N GLY A 130 13.63 -4.64 6.23
CA GLY A 130 12.33 -5.31 6.10
C GLY A 130 11.14 -4.32 6.03
N GLU A 131 11.18 -3.25 6.84
CA GLU A 131 10.16 -2.21 6.79
C GLU A 131 10.19 -1.42 5.48
N LEU A 132 11.38 -1.13 4.94
CA LEU A 132 11.54 -0.47 3.64
C LEU A 132 11.02 -1.34 2.49
N GLN A 133 11.31 -2.64 2.51
CA GLN A 133 10.80 -3.60 1.53
C GLN A 133 9.27 -3.68 1.57
N LYS A 134 8.67 -3.74 2.77
CA LYS A 134 7.22 -3.72 2.93
C LYS A 134 6.59 -2.43 2.40
N ALA A 135 7.21 -1.28 2.67
CA ALA A 135 6.76 0.00 2.14
C ALA A 135 6.87 0.05 0.61
N LEU A 136 7.95 -0.48 0.03
CA LEU A 136 8.15 -0.55 -1.42
C LEU A 136 7.10 -1.44 -2.10
N ALA A 137 6.79 -2.60 -1.51
CA ALA A 137 5.72 -3.47 -1.99
C ALA A 137 4.36 -2.75 -1.97
N SER A 138 4.04 -2.05 -0.89
CA SER A 138 2.81 -1.25 -0.81
C SER A 138 2.76 -0.13 -1.86
N ALA A 139 3.87 0.56 -2.10
CA ALA A 139 3.96 1.58 -3.14
C ALA A 139 3.75 0.99 -4.56
N ASN A 140 4.25 -0.22 -4.81
CA ASN A 140 4.01 -0.94 -6.07
C ASN A 140 2.54 -1.27 -6.28
N SER A 141 1.87 -1.86 -5.28
CA SER A 141 0.43 -2.12 -5.37
C SER A 141 -0.37 -0.84 -5.60
N GLN A 142 0.01 0.28 -4.96
CA GLN A 142 -0.63 1.58 -5.18
C GLN A 142 -0.41 2.11 -6.60
N SER A 143 0.79 1.91 -7.17
CA SER A 143 1.12 2.27 -8.54
C SER A 143 0.26 1.49 -9.55
N ILE A 144 0.17 0.16 -9.39
CA ILE A 144 -0.66 -0.71 -10.24
C ILE A 144 -2.14 -0.34 -10.10
N ALA A 145 -2.61 -0.08 -8.88
CA ALA A 145 -3.96 0.41 -8.65
C ALA A 145 -4.21 1.74 -9.37
N ALA A 146 -3.25 2.68 -9.38
CA ALA A 146 -3.37 3.96 -10.09
C ALA A 146 -3.31 3.82 -11.62
N GLN A 147 -2.71 2.75 -12.16
CA GLN A 147 -2.71 2.46 -13.60
C GLN A 147 -4.05 1.89 -14.07
N THR A 148 -4.65 0.99 -13.30
CA THR A 148 -5.91 0.30 -13.67
C THR A 148 -7.17 1.06 -13.25
N ARG A 149 -7.03 2.05 -12.35
CA ARG A 149 -8.14 2.87 -11.84
C ARG A 149 -8.97 3.56 -12.93
N PRO A 150 -8.40 4.16 -14.00
CA PRO A 150 -9.21 4.88 -14.98
C PRO A 150 -10.26 4.02 -15.68
N GLU A 151 -9.87 2.82 -16.13
CA GLU A 151 -10.78 1.91 -16.82
C GLU A 151 -11.89 1.43 -15.88
N ARG A 152 -11.52 1.00 -14.66
CA ARG A 152 -12.47 0.58 -13.63
C ARG A 152 -13.44 1.70 -13.25
N ALA A 153 -12.93 2.90 -13.01
CA ALA A 153 -13.75 4.04 -12.63
C ALA A 153 -14.72 4.44 -13.75
N GLN A 154 -14.29 4.40 -15.01
CA GLN A 154 -15.17 4.67 -16.15
C GLN A 154 -16.29 3.62 -16.27
N ALA A 155 -15.96 2.33 -16.12
CA ALA A 155 -16.96 1.26 -16.14
C ALA A 155 -17.98 1.39 -14.99
N GLU A 156 -17.51 1.62 -13.76
CA GLU A 156 -18.37 1.82 -12.59
C GLU A 156 -19.26 3.05 -12.73
N ILE A 157 -18.75 4.16 -13.26
CA ILE A 157 -19.55 5.38 -13.53
C ILE A 157 -20.64 5.07 -14.55
N SER A 158 -20.31 4.44 -15.68
CA SER A 158 -21.27 4.13 -16.76
C SER A 158 -22.39 3.21 -16.26
N ASN A 159 -22.03 2.15 -15.54
CA ASN A 159 -23.00 1.21 -14.97
C ASN A 159 -23.90 1.90 -13.93
N SER A 160 -23.31 2.72 -13.04
CA SER A 160 -24.06 3.47 -12.03
C SER A 160 -25.03 4.47 -12.67
N GLN A 161 -24.60 5.17 -13.73
CA GLN A 161 -25.45 6.11 -14.46
C GLN A 161 -26.64 5.41 -15.14
N THR A 162 -26.39 4.26 -15.77
CA THR A 162 -27.44 3.43 -16.38
C THR A 162 -28.46 3.01 -15.33
N ARG A 163 -27.98 2.51 -14.18
CA ARG A 163 -28.84 2.09 -13.07
C ARG A 163 -29.67 3.23 -12.49
N ILE A 164 -29.09 4.43 -12.33
CA ILE A 164 -29.83 5.61 -11.87
C ILE A 164 -30.96 5.99 -12.83
N GLN A 165 -30.76 5.86 -14.15
CA GLN A 165 -31.81 6.12 -15.15
C GLN A 165 -32.93 5.09 -15.05
N GLU A 166 -32.61 3.80 -14.88
CA GLU A 166 -33.60 2.74 -14.64
C GLU A 166 -34.43 3.03 -13.38
N ILE A 167 -33.77 3.35 -12.26
CA ILE A 167 -34.41 3.71 -10.99
C ILE A 167 -35.36 4.89 -11.21
N SER A 168 -34.90 5.93 -11.92
CA SER A 168 -35.71 7.11 -12.23
C SER A 168 -36.96 6.76 -13.04
N ASN A 169 -36.85 5.83 -14.00
CA ASN A 169 -37.98 5.34 -14.78
C ASN A 169 -38.96 4.53 -13.92
N ILE A 170 -38.46 3.64 -13.05
CA ILE A 170 -39.26 2.84 -12.13
C ILE A 170 -40.06 3.74 -11.17
N LEU A 171 -39.39 4.72 -10.57
CA LEU A 171 -40.01 5.69 -9.67
C LEU A 171 -41.10 6.53 -10.38
N LYS A 172 -40.82 6.97 -11.61
CA LYS A 172 -41.77 7.74 -12.44
C LYS A 172 -43.00 6.92 -12.83
N LEU A 173 -42.81 5.66 -13.21
CA LEU A 173 -43.91 4.75 -13.56
C LEU A 173 -44.70 4.30 -12.32
N GLY A 174 -44.10 4.42 -11.12
CA GLY A 174 -44.70 3.97 -9.87
C GLY A 174 -44.88 2.45 -9.80
N ARG A 175 -44.21 1.71 -10.70
CA ARG A 175 -44.30 0.26 -10.83
C ARG A 175 -42.92 -0.33 -11.11
N ASP A 176 -42.68 -1.49 -10.52
CA ASP A 176 -41.52 -2.32 -10.81
C ASP A 176 -42.01 -3.72 -11.21
N ASN A 177 -41.56 -4.21 -12.37
CA ASN A 177 -42.00 -5.49 -12.95
C ASN A 177 -43.52 -5.71 -12.93
N GLY A 178 -44.29 -4.66 -13.23
CA GLY A 178 -45.76 -4.68 -13.28
C GLY A 178 -46.47 -4.58 -11.92
N LYS A 179 -45.74 -4.62 -10.80
CA LYS A 179 -46.29 -4.43 -9.44
C LYS A 179 -46.22 -2.96 -9.03
N LEU A 180 -47.23 -2.47 -8.32
CA LEU A 180 -47.21 -1.12 -7.76
C LEU A 180 -46.13 -1.02 -6.67
N LEU A 181 -45.34 0.06 -6.73
CA LEU A 181 -44.33 0.35 -5.71
C LEU A 181 -44.99 0.80 -4.42
N ASN A 182 -44.62 0.15 -3.31
CA ASN A 182 -44.96 0.65 -1.98
C ASN A 182 -43.97 1.74 -1.52
N ALA A 183 -44.26 2.38 -0.38
CA ALA A 183 -43.43 3.48 0.12
C ALA A 183 -42.01 3.03 0.49
N ASP A 184 -41.85 1.86 1.11
CA ASP A 184 -40.55 1.35 1.55
C ASP A 184 -39.66 0.95 0.35
N GLN A 185 -40.25 0.44 -0.74
CA GLN A 185 -39.55 0.16 -2.00
C GLN A 185 -39.11 1.45 -2.71
N ARG A 186 -39.95 2.50 -2.70
CA ARG A 186 -39.53 3.82 -3.21
C ARG A 186 -38.37 4.39 -2.40
N ASN A 187 -38.41 4.24 -1.08
CA ASN A 187 -37.35 4.63 -0.17
C ASN A 187 -36.04 3.88 -0.47
N GLN A 188 -36.13 2.56 -0.70
CA GLN A 188 -34.99 1.75 -1.12
C GLN A 188 -34.37 2.25 -2.44
N LEU A 189 -35.20 2.48 -3.46
CA LEU A 189 -34.75 2.97 -4.77
C LEU A 189 -34.11 4.36 -4.69
N ASN A 190 -34.68 5.27 -3.88
CA ASN A 190 -34.08 6.60 -3.63
C ASN A 190 -32.74 6.47 -2.90
N ALA A 191 -32.64 5.58 -1.90
CA ALA A 191 -31.37 5.32 -1.21
C ALA A 191 -30.31 4.72 -2.15
N GLU A 192 -30.71 3.81 -3.05
CA GLU A 192 -29.83 3.25 -4.08
C GLU A 192 -29.31 4.34 -5.02
N SER A 193 -30.21 5.18 -5.56
CA SER A 193 -29.84 6.28 -6.44
C SER A 193 -28.88 7.27 -5.76
N ALA A 194 -29.12 7.60 -4.49
CA ALA A 194 -28.25 8.48 -3.72
C ALA A 194 -26.87 7.87 -3.46
N SER A 195 -26.80 6.57 -3.14
CA SER A 195 -25.54 5.83 -2.95
C SER A 195 -24.72 5.79 -4.24
N LEU A 196 -25.34 5.46 -5.38
CA LEU A 196 -24.69 5.47 -6.69
C LEU A 196 -24.22 6.86 -7.11
N THR A 197 -24.97 7.90 -6.76
CA THR A 197 -24.56 9.30 -7.02
C THR A 197 -23.30 9.66 -6.23
N ALA A 198 -23.22 9.25 -4.96
CA ALA A 198 -22.02 9.43 -4.13
C ALA A 198 -20.82 8.65 -4.69
N LEU A 199 -21.02 7.41 -5.14
CA LEU A 199 -19.99 6.60 -5.80
C LEU A 199 -19.46 7.28 -7.07
N ILE A 200 -20.35 7.81 -7.92
CA ILE A 200 -19.94 8.55 -9.13
C ILE A 200 -19.10 9.77 -8.76
N ALA A 201 -19.47 10.52 -7.72
CA ALA A 201 -18.70 11.66 -7.26
C ALA A 201 -17.28 11.26 -6.80
N LEU A 202 -17.17 10.18 -6.03
CA LEU A 202 -15.89 9.58 -5.64
C LEU A 202 -15.04 9.20 -6.86
N ARG A 203 -15.59 8.41 -7.80
CA ARG A 203 -14.87 7.96 -8.99
C ARG A 203 -14.44 9.11 -9.89
N ARG A 204 -15.25 10.15 -10.03
CA ARG A 204 -14.87 11.36 -10.80
C ARG A 204 -13.71 12.09 -10.16
N GLN A 205 -13.71 12.23 -8.84
CA GLN A 205 -12.60 12.85 -8.11
C GLN A 205 -11.31 12.03 -8.27
N GLU A 206 -11.40 10.71 -8.14
CA GLU A 206 -10.29 9.80 -8.34
C GLU A 206 -9.73 9.86 -9.77
N LEU A 207 -10.59 9.94 -10.79
CA LEU A 207 -10.20 10.11 -12.19
C LEU A 207 -9.49 11.45 -12.43
N ALA A 208 -10.05 12.54 -11.91
CA ALA A 208 -9.48 13.88 -12.07
C ALA A 208 -8.09 14.00 -11.42
N GLY A 209 -7.89 13.30 -10.30
CA GLY A 209 -6.62 13.26 -9.58
C GLY A 209 -5.67 12.13 -9.99
N ASN A 210 -6.01 11.32 -10.99
CA ASN A 210 -5.27 10.08 -11.27
C ASN A 210 -3.80 10.34 -11.63
N SER A 211 -3.51 11.35 -12.44
CA SER A 211 -2.14 11.72 -12.79
C SER A 211 -1.33 12.16 -11.56
N GLN A 212 -1.92 12.95 -10.67
CA GLN A 212 -1.27 13.38 -9.42
C GLN A 212 -0.96 12.20 -8.50
N LEU A 213 -1.85 11.21 -8.44
CA LEU A 213 -1.62 9.99 -7.68
C LEU A 213 -0.56 9.11 -8.33
N GLN A 214 -0.50 9.04 -9.66
CA GLN A 214 0.57 8.33 -10.38
C GLN A 214 1.94 8.99 -10.11
N ASP A 215 2.02 10.32 -10.16
CA ASP A 215 3.25 11.05 -9.84
C ASP A 215 3.68 10.83 -8.39
N LEU A 216 2.73 10.84 -7.45
CA LEU A 216 2.98 10.54 -6.04
C LEU A 216 3.51 9.12 -5.86
N SER A 217 2.80 8.11 -6.36
CA SER A 217 3.20 6.70 -6.28
C SER A 217 4.56 6.46 -6.92
N GLY A 218 4.83 7.04 -8.10
CA GLY A 218 6.12 6.96 -8.77
C GLY A 218 7.25 7.57 -7.94
N SER A 219 7.04 8.78 -7.40
CA SER A 219 8.05 9.44 -6.55
C SER A 219 8.33 8.67 -5.25
N GLN A 220 7.30 8.06 -4.65
CA GLN A 220 7.46 7.24 -3.45
C GLN A 220 8.22 5.95 -3.76
N HIS A 221 7.86 5.28 -4.85
CA HIS A 221 8.56 4.09 -5.32
C HIS A 221 10.05 4.36 -5.54
N ASP A 222 10.39 5.40 -6.30
CA ASP A 222 11.79 5.74 -6.61
C ASP A 222 12.60 6.10 -5.36
N LEU A 223 11.98 6.84 -4.41
CA LEU A 223 12.61 7.16 -3.14
C LEU A 223 12.86 5.92 -2.29
N LEU A 224 11.86 5.04 -2.18
CA LEU A 224 11.96 3.82 -1.39
C LEU A 224 12.97 2.85 -1.99
N LEU A 225 12.99 2.72 -3.32
CA LEU A 225 13.97 1.89 -4.03
C LEU A 225 15.40 2.34 -3.72
N GLU A 226 15.68 3.64 -3.82
CA GLU A 226 17.00 4.19 -3.48
C GLU A 226 17.37 3.95 -2.01
N LYS A 227 16.42 4.14 -1.09
CA LYS A 227 16.64 3.87 0.35
C LYS A 227 16.96 2.40 0.60
N THR A 228 16.19 1.49 0.02
CA THR A 228 16.39 0.04 0.07
C THR A 228 17.78 -0.33 -0.45
N THR A 229 18.17 0.16 -1.64
CA THR A 229 19.50 -0.13 -2.21
C THR A 229 20.65 0.38 -1.33
N ARG A 230 20.54 1.60 -0.78
CA ARG A 230 21.58 2.15 0.10
C ARG A 230 21.67 1.41 1.42
N GLN A 231 20.54 1.01 1.97
CA GLN A 231 20.47 0.25 3.21
C GLN A 231 21.05 -1.16 3.02
N ASP A 232 20.75 -1.83 1.90
CA ASP A 232 21.37 -3.10 1.53
C ASP A 232 22.90 -2.98 1.43
N GLN A 233 23.39 -1.91 0.80
CA GLN A 233 24.83 -1.64 0.73
C GLN A 233 25.43 -1.42 2.13
N GLU A 234 24.79 -0.64 3.02
CA GLU A 234 25.28 -0.43 4.38
C GLU A 234 25.33 -1.74 5.18
N ILE A 235 24.32 -2.61 5.01
CA ILE A 235 24.29 -3.95 5.64
C ILE A 235 25.48 -4.80 5.17
N GLN A 236 25.74 -4.86 3.86
CA GLN A 236 26.86 -5.62 3.30
C GLN A 236 28.22 -5.09 3.79
N GLU A 237 28.40 -3.77 3.82
CA GLU A 237 29.62 -3.16 4.33
C GLU A 237 29.81 -3.38 5.85
N LEU A 238 28.72 -3.35 6.63
CA LEU A 238 28.75 -3.65 8.08
C LEU A 238 29.19 -5.08 8.35
N GLN A 239 28.63 -6.05 7.61
CA GLN A 239 29.04 -7.45 7.69
C GLN A 239 30.52 -7.62 7.37
N THR A 240 30.98 -6.97 6.30
CA THR A 240 32.40 -6.98 5.91
C THR A 240 33.30 -6.43 7.02
N LEU A 241 32.92 -5.30 7.63
CA LEU A 241 33.69 -4.69 8.73
C LEU A 241 33.72 -5.57 9.98
N ILE A 242 32.59 -6.18 10.35
CA ILE A 242 32.50 -7.13 11.48
C ILE A 242 33.46 -8.29 11.25
N ASN A 243 33.45 -8.87 10.06
CA ASN A 243 34.30 -10.01 9.70
C ASN A 243 35.78 -9.63 9.74
N GLN A 244 36.14 -8.47 9.20
CA GLN A 244 37.51 -7.94 9.25
C GLN A 244 37.98 -7.73 10.70
N LYS A 245 37.14 -7.15 11.57
CA LYS A 245 37.49 -6.94 12.98
C LYS A 245 37.63 -8.25 13.75
N ARG A 246 36.75 -9.23 13.50
CA ARG A 246 36.84 -10.57 14.11
C ARG A 246 38.13 -11.28 13.69
N LEU A 247 38.47 -11.22 12.41
CA LEU A 247 39.72 -11.78 11.89
C LEU A 247 40.94 -11.10 12.52
N ALA A 248 40.97 -9.76 12.57
CA ALA A 248 42.06 -9.01 13.18
C ALA A 248 42.22 -9.34 14.67
N TYR A 249 41.12 -9.42 15.42
CA TYR A 249 41.12 -9.80 16.83
C TYR A 249 41.65 -11.23 17.04
N SER A 250 41.23 -12.17 16.18
CA SER A 250 41.72 -13.55 16.22
C SER A 250 43.22 -13.63 15.91
N GLN A 251 43.69 -12.95 14.86
CA GLN A 251 45.11 -12.90 14.50
C GLN A 251 45.97 -12.26 15.60
N GLN A 252 45.48 -11.18 16.22
CA GLN A 252 46.16 -10.55 17.35
C GLN A 252 46.28 -11.52 18.52
N THR A 253 45.18 -12.20 18.88
CA THR A 253 45.16 -13.20 19.96
C THR A 253 46.14 -14.35 19.70
N VAL A 254 46.18 -14.88 18.47
CA VAL A 254 47.15 -15.93 18.06
C VAL A 254 48.59 -15.43 18.21
N THR A 255 48.85 -14.19 17.79
CA THR A 255 50.20 -13.59 17.82
C THR A 255 50.65 -13.37 19.27
N GLU A 256 49.79 -12.83 20.13
CA GLU A 256 50.05 -12.65 21.55
C GLU A 256 50.32 -13.99 22.25
N GLN A 257 49.49 -15.01 22.00
CA GLN A 257 49.71 -16.36 22.54
C GLN A 257 51.01 -17.00 22.03
N SER A 258 51.37 -16.77 20.75
CA SER A 258 52.63 -17.26 20.17
C SER A 258 53.85 -16.58 20.81
N ILE A 259 53.77 -15.28 21.08
CA ILE A 259 54.84 -14.54 21.75
C ILE A 259 54.98 -15.00 23.20
N GLU A 260 53.87 -15.18 23.92
CA GLU A 260 53.86 -15.66 25.31
C GLU A 260 54.45 -17.09 25.42
N ALA A 261 54.10 -17.95 24.46
CA ALA A 261 54.66 -19.28 24.32
C ALA A 261 56.19 -19.28 24.15
N GLN A 262 56.71 -18.41 23.28
CA GLN A 262 58.14 -18.30 23.02
C GLN A 262 58.91 -17.72 24.22
N LYS A 263 58.29 -16.83 25.00
CA LYS A 263 58.88 -16.27 26.22
C LYS A 263 58.91 -17.26 27.39
N SER A 264 57.94 -18.17 27.48
CA SER A 264 57.74 -19.09 28.61
C SER A 264 58.66 -20.33 28.63
N GLY A 265 59.91 -20.21 28.17
CA GLY A 265 60.83 -21.32 27.89
C GLY A 265 60.93 -22.44 28.96
N SER A 266 61.12 -23.67 28.45
CA SER A 266 61.61 -24.91 29.11
C SER A 266 60.66 -25.76 29.99
N SER A 267 59.45 -25.31 30.32
CA SER A 267 58.47 -26.17 31.00
C SER A 267 57.69 -27.01 29.98
N SER A 268 57.83 -28.34 30.04
CA SER A 268 57.10 -29.29 29.17
C SER A 268 55.59 -29.10 29.24
N LEU A 269 55.06 -28.75 30.43
CA LEU A 269 53.63 -28.49 30.63
C LEU A 269 53.20 -27.19 29.93
N LEU A 270 53.97 -26.12 30.09
CA LEU A 270 53.71 -24.82 29.44
C LEU A 270 53.82 -24.92 27.91
N ALA A 271 54.76 -25.71 27.39
CA ALA A 271 54.88 -25.97 25.96
C ALA A 271 53.68 -26.77 25.41
N THR A 272 53.15 -27.72 26.18
CA THR A 272 51.98 -28.51 25.80
C THR A 272 50.71 -27.65 25.80
N GLU A 273 50.48 -26.87 26.86
CA GLU A 273 49.33 -25.95 26.95
C GLU A 273 49.40 -24.84 25.89
N SER A 274 50.59 -24.34 25.59
CA SER A 274 50.80 -23.39 24.49
C SER A 274 50.43 -23.99 23.12
N ALA A 275 50.85 -25.23 22.84
CA ALA A 275 50.51 -25.91 21.59
C ALA A 275 49.00 -26.16 21.48
N ILE A 276 48.33 -26.43 22.60
CA ILE A 276 46.86 -26.54 22.66
C ILE A 276 46.21 -25.18 22.36
N ASN A 277 46.69 -24.10 22.96
CA ASN A 277 46.18 -22.75 22.70
C ASN A 277 46.33 -22.34 21.23
N LEU A 278 47.47 -22.63 20.59
CA LEU A 278 47.66 -22.38 19.16
C LEU A 278 46.68 -23.17 18.28
N LYS A 279 46.43 -24.44 18.61
CA LYS A 279 45.42 -25.25 17.90
C LYS A 279 44.01 -24.72 18.10
N LEU A 280 43.67 -24.30 19.32
CA LEU A 280 42.35 -23.73 19.61
C LEU A 280 42.15 -22.42 18.84
N SER A 281 43.20 -21.60 18.74
CA SER A 281 43.16 -20.34 18.01
C SER A 281 43.10 -20.53 16.49
N ASP A 282 43.79 -21.52 15.92
CA ASP A 282 43.61 -21.92 14.49
C ASP A 282 42.17 -22.42 14.23
N TYR A 283 41.62 -23.19 15.17
CA TYR A 283 40.24 -23.66 15.07
C TYR A 283 39.23 -22.51 15.12
N LEU A 284 39.42 -21.53 16.01
CA LEU A 284 38.57 -20.33 16.09
C LEU A 284 38.63 -19.51 14.81
N LEU A 285 39.81 -19.37 14.20
CA LEU A 285 39.99 -18.63 12.95
C LEU A 285 39.24 -19.31 11.79
N ARG A 286 39.41 -20.63 11.61
CA ARG A 286 38.65 -21.42 10.63
C ARG A 286 37.15 -21.40 10.87
N SER A 287 36.74 -21.47 12.14
CA SER A 287 35.32 -21.41 12.49
C SER A 287 34.72 -20.04 12.20
N THR A 288 35.50 -18.97 12.36
CA THR A 288 35.09 -17.60 12.00
C THR A 288 34.96 -17.45 10.48
N ASP A 289 35.92 -17.97 9.70
CA ASP A 289 35.84 -17.97 8.24
C ASP A 289 34.60 -18.72 7.74
N ARG A 290 34.32 -19.90 8.32
CA ARG A 290 33.14 -20.68 7.95
C ARG A 290 31.83 -20.02 8.36
N LEU A 291 31.80 -19.33 9.51
CA LEU A 291 30.64 -18.52 9.90
C LEU A 291 30.40 -17.38 8.89
N ASN A 292 31.47 -16.75 8.40
CA ASN A 292 31.38 -15.69 7.39
C ASN A 292 30.80 -16.23 6.08
N GLU A 293 31.28 -17.39 5.61
CA GLU A 293 30.79 -18.06 4.39
C GLU A 293 29.29 -18.39 4.48
N VAL A 294 28.86 -18.99 5.60
CA VAL A 294 27.44 -19.34 5.82
C VAL A 294 26.57 -18.09 5.90
N THR A 295 27.06 -17.02 6.53
CA THR A 295 26.35 -15.74 6.61
C THR A 295 26.16 -15.14 5.22
N GLN A 296 27.16 -15.24 4.35
CA GLN A 296 27.10 -14.77 2.97
C GLN A 296 26.11 -15.60 2.12
N GLN A 297 26.12 -16.92 2.25
CA GLN A 297 25.15 -17.80 1.58
C GLN A 297 23.71 -17.53 2.04
N ASN A 298 23.51 -17.25 3.33
CA ASN A 298 22.19 -16.88 3.86
C ASN A 298 21.67 -15.57 3.23
N LEU A 299 22.57 -14.61 2.99
CA LEU A 299 22.26 -13.34 2.33
C LEU A 299 21.82 -13.55 0.88
N GLU A 300 22.59 -14.33 0.10
CA GLU A 300 22.24 -14.65 -1.30
C GLU A 300 20.89 -15.38 -1.37
N THR A 301 20.65 -16.30 -0.44
CA THR A 301 19.38 -17.03 -0.36
C THR A 301 18.21 -16.10 -0.03
N LYS A 302 18.40 -15.14 0.89
CA LYS A 302 17.39 -14.12 1.19
C LYS A 302 17.09 -13.24 -0.02
N GLN A 303 18.12 -12.77 -0.74
CA GLN A 303 17.93 -11.96 -1.94
C GLN A 303 17.17 -12.71 -3.03
N LEU A 304 17.48 -14.00 -3.22
CA LEU A 304 16.74 -14.87 -4.13
C LEU A 304 15.28 -15.03 -3.68
N LEU A 305 15.03 -15.26 -2.39
CA LEU A 305 13.68 -15.39 -1.85
C LEU A 305 12.87 -14.10 -2.01
N ASP A 306 13.47 -12.94 -1.75
CA ASP A 306 12.83 -11.63 -1.91
C ASP A 306 12.49 -11.38 -3.38
N SER A 307 13.40 -11.70 -4.31
CA SER A 307 13.15 -11.60 -5.75
C SER A 307 12.02 -12.53 -6.22
N VAL A 308 11.95 -13.75 -5.69
CA VAL A 308 10.87 -14.70 -5.99
C VAL A 308 9.55 -14.20 -5.44
N THR A 309 9.53 -13.72 -4.20
CA THR A 309 8.31 -13.19 -3.54
C THR A 309 7.76 -11.97 -4.27
N GLN A 310 8.63 -11.06 -4.72
CA GLN A 310 8.23 -9.89 -5.50
C GLN A 310 7.65 -10.29 -6.87
N SER A 311 8.21 -11.34 -7.49
CA SER A 311 7.70 -11.87 -8.77
C SER A 311 6.33 -12.53 -8.58
N ASP A 312 6.14 -13.27 -7.49
CA ASP A 312 4.88 -13.96 -7.17
C ASP A 312 3.75 -12.95 -6.91
N GLN A 313 4.01 -11.90 -6.13
CA GLN A 313 3.05 -10.82 -5.87
C GLN A 313 2.66 -10.07 -7.15
N ALA A 314 3.62 -9.79 -8.03
CA ALA A 314 3.33 -9.15 -9.32
C ALA A 314 2.47 -10.04 -10.23
N LEU A 315 2.69 -11.35 -10.21
CA LEU A 315 1.89 -12.32 -10.95
C LEU A 315 0.46 -12.44 -10.39
N ASP A 316 0.31 -12.51 -9.07
CA ASP A 316 -1.01 -12.59 -8.42
C ASP A 316 -1.86 -11.35 -8.70
N GLU A 317 -1.27 -10.16 -8.70
CA GLU A 317 -1.97 -8.93 -9.07
C GLU A 317 -2.36 -8.91 -10.57
N GLN A 318 -1.47 -9.33 -11.48
CA GLN A 318 -1.83 -9.47 -12.90
C GLN A 318 -2.96 -10.47 -13.12
N ILE A 319 -2.94 -11.60 -12.42
CA ILE A 319 -4.01 -12.62 -12.47
C ILE A 319 -5.31 -12.06 -11.90
N SER A 320 -5.25 -11.28 -10.81
CA SER A 320 -6.42 -10.64 -10.20
C SER A 320 -7.06 -9.61 -11.14
N VAL A 321 -6.24 -8.81 -11.83
CA VAL A 321 -6.68 -7.86 -12.85
C VAL A 321 -7.38 -8.59 -14.01
N LEU A 322 -6.78 -9.68 -14.52
CA LEU A 322 -7.34 -10.48 -15.62
C LEU A 322 -8.60 -11.26 -15.24
N LYS A 323 -8.82 -11.57 -13.95
CA LYS A 323 -10.05 -12.23 -13.46
C LYS A 323 -11.17 -11.24 -13.13
N GLY A 324 -10.83 -9.96 -12.93
CA GLY A 324 -11.78 -8.89 -12.62
C GLY A 324 -12.29 -8.11 -13.83
N SER A 325 -11.68 -8.32 -15.01
CA SER A 325 -12.14 -7.87 -16.33
C SER A 325 -13.06 -8.91 -16.98
#